data_AF-A0A1B0D3U3-F1
#
_entry.id   AF-A0A1B0D3U3-F1
#
_cell.length_a   1.000
_cell.length_b   1.000
_cell.length_c   1.000
_cell.angle_alpha   90.00
_cell.angle_beta   90.00
_cell.angle_gamma   90.00
#
_symmetry.space_group_name_H-M   'P 1'
#
loop_
_entity.id
_entity.type
_entity.pdbx_description
1 polymer ?
#
loop_
_entity_poly.entity_id
_entity_poly.type
_entity_poly.pdbx_seq_one_letter_code
_entity_poly.pdbx_strand_id
1 'polypeptide(L)'
;MVGIPECARRIMEMATQAKSVANIPQTLKLKCLGLSLSGCEQEATNKVLENELRTTCPTLSENYVVCSDTAGSIATVSPLGGLVLISGTGSNALLRNPDGTMYNCGGWGNMMGDEGSGENFV
;
A
#
# COMPACT_ATOMS: atom_id res chain seq x y z
N MET A 1 6.85 -11.03 -9.39
CA MET A 1 5.72 -10.81 -8.45
C MET A 1 5.41 -12.10 -7.70
N VAL A 2 5.09 -12.02 -6.40
CA VAL A 2 4.84 -13.18 -5.52
C VAL A 2 3.37 -13.65 -5.48
N GLY A 3 2.44 -12.87 -6.06
CA GLY A 3 1.00 -13.17 -6.10
C GLY A 3 0.24 -12.70 -4.84
N ILE A 4 -1.09 -12.56 -4.98
CA ILE A 4 -1.98 -12.05 -3.91
C ILE A 4 -2.00 -12.96 -2.65
N PRO A 5 -2.12 -14.30 -2.76
CA PRO A 5 -2.15 -15.16 -1.57
C PRO A 5 -0.88 -15.07 -0.72
N GLU A 6 0.28 -15.06 -1.38
CA GLU A 6 1.58 -14.93 -0.70
C GLU A 6 1.77 -13.51 -0.12
N CYS A 7 1.28 -12.47 -0.80
CA CYS A 7 1.26 -11.12 -0.26
C CYS A 7 0.42 -11.03 1.03
N ALA A 8 -0.78 -11.59 1.02
CA ALA A 8 -1.67 -11.63 2.18
C ALA A 8 -1.03 -12.38 3.37
N ARG A 9 -0.36 -13.52 3.11
CA ARG A 9 0.38 -14.27 4.13
C ARG A 9 1.47 -13.41 4.79
N ARG A 10 2.30 -12.71 4.00
CA ARG A 10 3.36 -11.85 4.52
C ARG A 10 2.80 -10.68 5.34
N ILE A 11 1.70 -10.08 4.90
CA ILE A 11 1.02 -9.01 5.65
C ILE A 11 0.55 -9.52 7.02
N MET A 12 -0.06 -10.71 7.07
CA MET A 12 -0.48 -11.32 8.33
C MET A 12 0.69 -11.59 9.28
N GLU A 13 1.81 -12.11 8.76
CA GLU A 13 3.01 -12.36 9.56
C GLU A 13 3.57 -11.07 10.15
N MET A 14 3.71 -10.02 9.34
CA MET A 14 4.17 -8.70 9.81
C MET A 14 3.23 -8.11 10.85
N ALA A 15 1.92 -8.18 10.65
CA ALA A 15 0.95 -7.65 11.60
C ALA A 15 0.94 -8.43 12.93
N THR A 16 1.08 -9.76 12.88
CA THR A 16 1.21 -10.63 14.06
C THR A 16 2.48 -10.29 14.85
N GLN A 17 3.61 -10.10 14.16
CA GLN A 17 4.86 -9.69 14.77
C GLN A 17 4.75 -8.30 15.39
N ALA A 18 4.14 -7.33 14.69
CA ALA A 18 3.92 -5.98 15.21
C ALA A 18 3.06 -5.99 16.48
N LYS A 19 1.99 -6.80 16.52
CA LYS A 19 1.18 -6.99 17.73
C LYS A 19 2.00 -7.54 18.89
N SER A 20 2.90 -8.50 18.63
CA SER A 20 3.79 -9.06 19.65
C SER A 20 4.72 -7.99 20.24
N VAL A 21 5.38 -7.21 19.38
CA VAL A 21 6.28 -6.13 19.79
C VAL A 21 5.54 -5.04 20.57
N ALA A 22 4.29 -4.74 20.19
CA ALA A 22 3.44 -3.76 20.87
C ALA A 22 2.74 -4.29 22.13
N ASN A 23 2.96 -5.55 22.53
CA ASN A 23 2.24 -6.23 23.62
C ASN A 23 0.71 -6.25 23.46
N ILE A 24 0.23 -6.30 22.21
CA ILE A 24 -1.18 -6.42 21.88
C ILE A 24 -1.56 -7.90 21.82
N PRO A 25 -2.62 -8.36 22.51
CA PRO A 25 -3.07 -9.75 22.42
C PRO A 25 -3.33 -10.19 20.99
N GLN A 26 -2.83 -11.37 20.60
CA GLN A 26 -3.02 -11.88 19.24
C GLN A 26 -4.49 -12.14 18.92
N THR A 27 -5.32 -12.39 19.94
CA THR A 27 -6.77 -12.54 19.82
C THR A 27 -7.53 -11.24 19.61
N LEU A 28 -6.92 -10.08 19.91
CA LEU A 28 -7.57 -8.79 19.72
C LEU A 28 -7.56 -8.40 18.24
N LYS A 29 -8.75 -8.24 17.63
CA LYS A 29 -8.89 -7.69 16.28
C LYS A 29 -8.45 -6.23 16.26
N LEU A 30 -7.67 -5.85 15.25
CA LEU A 30 -7.41 -4.45 14.95
C LEU A 30 -8.72 -3.79 14.50
N LYS A 31 -8.91 -2.51 14.84
CA LYS A 31 -10.06 -1.73 14.37
C LYS A 31 -10.00 -1.47 12.86
N CYS A 32 -8.81 -1.22 12.35
CA CYS A 32 -8.55 -1.03 10.93
C CYS A 32 -7.09 -1.40 10.63
N LEU A 33 -6.84 -1.91 9.42
CA LEU A 33 -5.51 -2.08 8.86
C LEU A 33 -5.42 -1.33 7.55
N GLY A 34 -4.65 -0.24 7.54
CA GLY A 34 -4.32 0.52 6.34
C GLY A 34 -3.09 -0.07 5.64
N LEU A 35 -3.21 -0.32 4.35
CA LEU A 35 -2.20 -0.96 3.51
C LEU A 35 -1.86 -0.02 2.36
N SER A 36 -0.78 0.75 2.52
CA SER A 36 -0.22 1.62 1.48
C SER A 36 0.91 0.87 0.77
N LEU A 37 0.60 0.29 -0.39
CA LEU A 37 1.47 -0.66 -1.08
C LEU A 37 1.74 -0.21 -2.53
N SER A 38 2.94 -0.46 -3.03
CA SER A 38 3.25 -0.28 -4.45
C SER A 38 2.43 -1.25 -5.31
N GLY A 39 1.88 -0.81 -6.45
CA GLY A 39 1.05 -1.64 -7.32
C GLY A 39 -0.43 -1.73 -6.89
N CYS A 40 -0.85 -0.92 -5.92
CA CYS A 40 -2.22 -0.86 -5.41
C CYS A 40 -2.98 0.40 -5.88
N GLU A 41 -2.86 0.73 -7.16
CA GLU A 41 -3.53 1.88 -7.80
C GLU A 41 -4.93 1.52 -8.32
N GLN A 42 -5.17 0.24 -8.63
CA GLN A 42 -6.43 -0.23 -9.20
C GLN A 42 -7.36 -0.81 -8.13
N GLU A 43 -8.53 -0.19 -7.99
CA GLU A 43 -9.56 -0.59 -7.01
C GLU A 43 -9.98 -2.07 -7.12
N ALA A 44 -10.03 -2.62 -8.34
CA ALA A 44 -10.38 -4.02 -8.55
C ALA A 44 -9.35 -4.97 -7.91
N THR A 45 -8.05 -4.74 -8.14
CA THR A 45 -6.96 -5.54 -7.57
C THR A 45 -6.88 -5.35 -6.05
N ASN A 46 -7.08 -4.13 -5.57
CA ASN A 46 -7.11 -3.79 -4.14
C ASN A 46 -8.19 -4.59 -3.41
N LYS A 47 -9.39 -4.71 -4.00
CA LYS A 47 -10.50 -5.52 -3.46
C LYS A 47 -10.17 -7.01 -3.43
N VAL A 48 -9.45 -7.53 -4.42
CA VAL A 48 -9.03 -8.94 -4.41
C VAL A 48 -8.07 -9.20 -3.25
N LEU A 49 -7.09 -8.31 -3.01
CA LEU A 49 -6.20 -8.42 -1.86
C LEU A 49 -6.93 -8.29 -0.52
N GLU A 50 -7.86 -7.33 -0.40
CA GLU A 50 -8.69 -7.21 0.80
C GLU A 50 -9.50 -8.48 1.08
N ASN A 51 -10.15 -9.04 0.06
CA ASN A 51 -10.94 -10.27 0.19
C ASN A 51 -10.08 -11.46 0.58
N GLU A 52 -8.87 -11.58 0.01
CA GLU A 52 -7.90 -12.60 0.39
C GLU A 52 -7.53 -12.46 1.88
N LEU A 53 -7.21 -11.26 2.36
CA LEU A 53 -6.90 -11.01 3.77
C LEU A 53 -8.07 -11.35 4.70
N ARG A 54 -9.30 -11.01 4.30
CA ARG A 54 -10.52 -11.34 5.06
C ARG A 54 -10.75 -12.85 5.15
N THR A 55 -10.48 -13.57 4.06
CA THR A 55 -10.69 -15.03 3.97
C THR A 55 -9.61 -15.78 4.74
N THR A 56 -8.35 -15.41 4.54
CA THR A 56 -7.18 -16.13 5.07
C THR A 56 -6.91 -15.75 6.53
N CYS A 57 -7.31 -14.55 6.97
CA CYS A 57 -7.02 -14.00 8.30
C CYS A 57 -8.23 -13.31 8.95
N PRO A 58 -9.36 -14.01 9.20
CA PRO A 58 -10.62 -13.40 9.64
C PRO A 58 -10.55 -12.76 11.04
N THR A 59 -9.49 -13.05 11.80
CA THR A 59 -9.26 -12.55 13.17
C THR A 59 -8.27 -11.37 13.23
N LEU A 60 -7.70 -10.94 12.10
CA LEU A 60 -6.65 -9.93 12.09
C LEU A 60 -7.18 -8.51 12.29
N SER A 61 -8.17 -8.10 11.49
CA SER A 61 -8.74 -6.74 11.52
C SER A 61 -10.25 -6.77 11.22
N GLU A 62 -10.98 -5.80 11.78
CA GLU A 62 -12.39 -5.53 11.46
C GLU A 62 -12.51 -4.91 10.06
N ASN A 63 -11.64 -3.95 9.75
CA ASN A 63 -11.67 -3.17 8.51
C ASN A 63 -10.30 -3.18 7.82
N TYR A 64 -10.31 -3.06 6.49
CA TYR A 64 -9.11 -2.93 5.67
C TYR A 64 -9.26 -1.72 4.76
N VAL A 65 -8.16 -1.03 4.50
CA VAL A 65 -8.08 0.01 3.48
C VAL A 65 -6.82 -0.26 2.68
N VAL A 66 -6.96 -0.51 1.38
CA VAL A 66 -5.82 -0.75 0.47
C VAL A 66 -5.69 0.44 -0.46
N CYS A 67 -4.50 1.02 -0.53
CA CYS A 67 -4.19 2.15 -1.38
C CYS A 67 -2.75 2.09 -1.88
N SER A 68 -2.41 2.96 -2.84
CA SER A 68 -1.04 3.08 -3.32
C SER A 68 -0.11 3.64 -2.24
N ASP A 69 1.17 3.29 -2.34
CA ASP A 69 2.27 3.88 -1.56
C ASP A 69 2.32 5.42 -1.66
N THR A 70 2.09 5.97 -2.86
CA THR A 70 2.00 7.40 -3.13
C THR A 70 0.84 8.07 -2.38
N ALA A 71 -0.35 7.46 -2.36
CA ALA A 71 -1.50 7.99 -1.63
C ALA A 71 -1.27 7.98 -0.11
N GLY A 72 -0.72 6.88 0.42
CA GLY A 72 -0.33 6.78 1.83
C GLY A 72 0.73 7.81 2.25
N SER A 73 1.70 8.06 1.37
CA SER A 73 2.77 9.04 1.59
C SER A 73 2.21 10.46 1.71
N ILE A 74 1.30 10.86 0.81
CA ILE A 74 0.62 12.17 0.91
C ILE A 74 -0.18 12.27 2.20
N ALA A 75 -0.98 11.25 2.53
CA ALA A 75 -1.85 11.24 3.72
C ALA A 75 -1.08 11.34 5.04
N THR A 76 0.18 10.89 5.06
CA THR A 76 1.07 11.01 6.23
C THR A 76 1.44 12.46 6.52
N VAL A 77 1.52 13.31 5.50
CA VAL A 77 1.99 14.69 5.61
C VAL A 77 0.85 15.70 5.63
N SER A 78 -0.23 15.45 4.88
CA SER A 78 -1.29 16.43 4.68
C SER A 78 -2.66 15.79 4.47
N PRO A 79 -3.71 16.19 5.24
CA PRO A 79 -5.08 15.77 4.97
C PRO A 79 -5.68 16.46 3.73
N LEU A 80 -5.11 17.61 3.31
CA LEU A 80 -5.60 18.43 2.20
C LEU A 80 -5.02 18.01 0.84
N GLY A 81 -4.21 16.96 0.79
CA GLY A 81 -3.49 16.59 -0.42
C GLY A 81 -2.11 17.25 -0.52
N GLY A 82 -1.49 17.13 -1.69
CA GLY A 82 -0.11 17.50 -1.94
C GLY A 82 0.45 16.76 -3.15
N LEU A 83 1.76 16.93 -3.39
CA LEU A 83 2.50 16.21 -4.40
C LEU A 83 3.52 15.31 -3.71
N VAL A 84 3.61 14.07 -4.18
CA VAL A 84 4.68 13.13 -3.80
C VAL A 84 5.46 12.74 -5.06
N LEU A 85 6.78 12.65 -4.91
CA LEU A 85 7.68 12.05 -5.87
C LEU A 85 8.47 10.95 -5.16
N ILE A 86 8.26 9.71 -5.57
CA ILE A 86 8.99 8.53 -5.10
C ILE A 86 10.09 8.24 -6.13
N SER A 87 11.33 8.08 -5.65
CA SER A 87 12.45 7.55 -6.42
C SER A 87 13.22 6.57 -5.53
N GLY A 88 13.12 5.29 -5.88
CA GLY A 88 13.71 4.15 -5.17
C GLY A 88 14.04 3.06 -6.19
N THR A 89 13.59 1.83 -5.98
CA THR A 89 13.68 0.78 -7.02
C THR A 89 12.92 1.17 -8.29
N GLY A 90 11.71 1.71 -8.13
CA GLY A 90 10.95 2.36 -9.20
C GLY A 90 10.79 3.86 -8.94
N SER A 91 10.03 4.55 -9.79
CA SER A 91 9.71 5.96 -9.61
C SER A 91 8.24 6.26 -9.89
N ASN A 92 7.64 7.16 -9.11
CA ASN A 92 6.25 7.55 -9.31
C ASN A 92 5.98 8.96 -8.77
N ALA A 93 5.19 9.75 -9.51
CA ALA A 93 4.70 11.04 -9.06
C ALA A 93 3.17 11.03 -8.96
N LEU A 94 2.64 11.50 -7.83
CA LEU A 94 1.20 11.67 -7.62
C LEU A 94 0.92 13.06 -7.05
N LEU A 95 -0.02 13.77 -7.67
CA LEU A 95 -0.63 14.99 -7.16
C LEU A 95 -2.05 14.66 -6.68
N ARG A 96 -2.39 15.10 -5.46
CA ARG A 96 -3.76 15.16 -4.96
C ARG A 96 -4.10 16.61 -4.62
N ASN A 97 -5.12 17.15 -5.25
CA ASN A 97 -5.62 18.49 -4.97
C ASN A 97 -6.52 18.51 -3.71
N PRO A 98 -6.75 19.70 -3.11
CA PRO A 98 -7.66 19.85 -1.97
C PRO A 98 -9.10 19.44 -2.23
N ASP A 99 -9.55 19.50 -3.49
CA ASP A 99 -10.87 19.03 -3.92
C ASP A 99 -10.95 17.49 -4.08
N GLY A 100 -9.84 16.78 -3.87
CA GLY A 100 -9.73 15.33 -3.98
C GLY A 100 -9.39 14.82 -5.39
N THR A 101 -9.29 15.68 -6.40
CA THR A 101 -8.84 15.26 -7.74
C THR A 101 -7.38 14.81 -7.72
N MET A 102 -7.06 13.80 -8.52
CA MET A 102 -5.73 13.18 -8.54
C MET A 102 -5.15 13.10 -9.95
N TYR A 103 -3.85 13.34 -10.06
CA TYR A 103 -3.08 13.25 -11.29
C TYR A 103 -1.81 12.45 -11.02
N ASN A 104 -1.48 11.52 -11.92
CA ASN A 104 -0.34 10.64 -11.80
C ASN A 104 0.60 10.77 -13.02
N CYS A 105 1.90 10.60 -12.79
CA CYS A 105 2.91 10.54 -13.84
C CYS A 105 3.97 9.50 -13.46
N GLY A 106 4.26 8.56 -14.36
CA GLY A 106 5.18 7.45 -14.09
C GLY A 106 4.52 6.32 -13.31
N GLY A 107 5.31 5.50 -12.59
CA GLY A 107 4.78 4.34 -11.86
C GLY A 107 4.34 3.18 -12.74
N TRP A 108 4.78 3.13 -14.00
CA TRP A 108 4.42 2.07 -14.96
C TRP A 108 5.22 0.78 -14.76
N GLY A 109 6.20 0.80 -13.85
CA GLY A 109 7.15 -0.27 -13.62
C GLY A 109 8.26 -0.31 -14.67
N ASN A 110 9.31 -1.05 -14.35
CA ASN A 110 10.56 -1.08 -15.12
C ASN A 110 10.45 -1.54 -16.59
N MET A 111 9.38 -2.26 -16.95
CA MET A 111 9.17 -2.70 -18.33
C MET A 111 8.69 -1.57 -19.26
N MET A 112 8.08 -0.53 -18.69
CA MET A 112 7.36 0.52 -19.44
C MET A 112 7.68 1.94 -18.96
N GLY A 113 8.64 2.10 -18.03
CA GLY A 113 9.04 3.38 -17.44
C GLY A 113 10.01 3.20 -16.28
N ASP A 114 9.90 4.06 -15.26
CA ASP A 114 10.78 4.21 -14.08
C ASP A 114 12.00 5.14 -14.28
N GLU A 115 11.90 6.15 -15.14
CA GLU A 115 12.92 7.18 -15.30
C GLU A 115 13.29 7.88 -13.99
N GLY A 116 14.59 7.92 -13.67
CA GLY A 116 15.07 8.52 -12.42
C GLY A 116 14.90 7.63 -11.18
N SER A 117 14.51 6.36 -11.36
CA SER A 117 14.67 5.32 -10.34
C SER A 117 16.11 4.81 -10.26
N GLY A 118 16.43 4.07 -9.20
CA GLY A 118 17.71 3.40 -9.01
C GLY A 118 17.96 2.24 -9.98
N GLU A 119 16.92 1.73 -10.67
CA GLU A 119 17.09 0.73 -11.74
C GLU A 119 17.66 1.35 -13.04
N ASN A 120 17.74 2.69 -13.14
CA ASN A 120 18.29 3.41 -14.29
C ASN A 120 19.77 3.84 -14.16
N PHE A 121 20.56 3.19 -13.29
CA PHE A 121 22.03 3.30 -13.32
C PHE A 121 22.65 2.11 -14.08
N VAL A 122 22.60 2.15 -15.41
CA VAL A 122 23.53 1.42 -16.29
C VAL A 122 23.95 2.35 -17.43
#